data_AF-A0A3C0QQ27-F1
#
_entry.id   AF-A0A3C0QQ27-F1
#
_cell.length_a   1.000
_cell.length_b   1.000
_cell.length_c   1.000
_cell.angle_alpha   90.00
_cell.angle_beta   90.00
_cell.angle_gamma   90.00
#
_symmetry.space_group_name_H-M   'P 1'
#
loop_
_entity.id
_entity.type
_entity.pdbx_description
1 polymer ?
#
loop_
_entity_poly.entity_id
_entity_poly.type
_entity_poly.pdbx_seq_one_letter_code
_entity_poly.pdbx_strand_id
1 'polypeptide(L)'
;LDIRQRLEKNAGNSVIYLAVDTLEYLKKSGRVSASTATIATVLNIKPVLVNMGDKFESFAKPRGMKNAKQKIVDAVQDDLQNRLKHISYEKIRISTAGSFETEEEAKEWQNQIQTMFPEFKIRYDALSCSVVCHTGIGSAGLGISVIDR
;
A
#
# COMPACT_ATOMS: atom_id res chain seq x y z
N LEU A 1 -27.73 -11.90 3.35
CA LEU A 1 -26.81 -11.27 4.33
C LEU A 1 -27.22 -9.83 4.47
N ASP A 2 -27.34 -9.37 5.72
CA ASP A 2 -27.40 -7.94 6.04
C ASP A 2 -26.18 -7.22 5.42
N ILE A 3 -26.36 -6.01 4.88
CA ILE A 3 -25.30 -5.29 4.13
C ILE A 3 -24.03 -5.17 4.97
N ARG A 4 -24.19 -4.92 6.27
CA ARG A 4 -23.12 -4.85 7.25
C ARG A 4 -22.24 -6.10 7.25
N GLN A 5 -22.84 -7.29 7.35
CA GLN A 5 -22.10 -8.55 7.45
C GLN A 5 -21.28 -8.84 6.18
N ARG A 6 -21.79 -8.45 4.99
CA ARG A 6 -21.02 -8.53 3.74
C ARG A 6 -19.81 -7.61 3.76
N LEU A 7 -20.00 -6.35 4.17
CA LEU A 7 -18.91 -5.38 4.23
C LEU A 7 -17.84 -5.77 5.25
N GLU A 8 -18.23 -6.21 6.45
CA GLU A 8 -17.30 -6.70 7.48
C GLU A 8 -16.49 -7.91 6.99
N LYS A 9 -17.15 -8.86 6.30
CA LYS A 9 -16.46 -10.02 5.71
C LYS A 9 -15.47 -9.62 4.61
N ASN A 10 -15.81 -8.63 3.78
CA ASN A 10 -14.97 -8.20 2.68
C ASN A 10 -13.84 -7.26 3.08
N ALA A 11 -14.00 -6.54 4.20
CA ALA A 11 -12.96 -5.65 4.72
C ALA A 11 -11.64 -6.40 4.93
N GLY A 12 -11.70 -7.64 5.43
CA GLY A 12 -10.53 -8.50 5.62
C GLY A 12 -9.86 -9.00 4.32
N ASN A 13 -10.48 -8.77 3.16
CA ASN A 13 -9.92 -9.14 1.86
C ASN A 13 -9.18 -7.98 1.17
N SER A 14 -9.03 -6.85 1.85
CA SER A 14 -8.33 -5.68 1.35
C SER A 14 -6.99 -5.51 2.08
N VAL A 15 -5.94 -5.30 1.30
CA VAL A 15 -4.58 -5.09 1.82
C VAL A 15 -3.99 -3.86 1.16
N ILE A 16 -3.34 -3.01 1.95
CA ILE A 16 -2.60 -1.84 1.47
C ILE A 16 -1.15 -1.99 1.88
N TYR A 17 -0.25 -1.90 0.92
CA TYR A 17 1.18 -1.75 1.16
C TYR A 17 1.59 -0.31 0.90
N LEU A 18 2.42 0.25 1.79
CA LEU A 18 2.79 1.66 1.78
C LEU A 18 4.29 1.83 2.04
N ALA A 19 4.98 2.48 1.11
CA ALA A 19 6.35 2.94 1.29
C ALA A 19 6.33 4.40 1.70
N VAL A 20 7.08 4.73 2.74
CA VAL A 20 7.20 6.10 3.25
C VAL A 20 8.67 6.50 3.33
N ASP A 21 8.93 7.81 3.33
CA ASP A 21 10.29 8.32 3.46
C ASP A 21 10.86 8.10 4.87
N THR A 22 9.98 8.24 5.87
CA THR A 22 10.27 8.10 7.30
C THR A 22 9.02 7.60 8.04
N LEU A 23 9.21 6.88 9.16
CA LEU A 23 8.12 6.52 10.06
C LEU A 23 7.71 7.65 11.00
N GLU A 24 8.45 8.75 11.04
CA GLU A 24 8.28 9.82 12.03
C GLU A 24 6.84 10.34 12.11
N TYR A 25 6.22 10.66 10.97
CA TYR A 25 4.87 11.20 10.92
C TYR A 25 3.81 10.19 11.37
N LEU A 26 3.93 8.92 10.93
CA LEU A 26 3.04 7.85 11.33
C LEU A 26 3.15 7.53 12.83
N LYS A 27 4.37 7.58 13.39
CA LYS A 27 4.63 7.41 14.82
C LYS A 27 4.01 8.53 15.64
N LYS A 28 4.29 9.79 15.28
CA LYS A 28 3.76 10.97 15.97
C LYS A 28 2.23 11.00 15.97
N SER A 29 1.63 10.51 14.89
CA SER A 29 0.19 10.42 14.77
C SER A 29 -0.40 9.11 15.35
N GLY A 30 0.39 8.09 15.67
CA GLY A 30 -0.13 6.83 16.22
C GLY A 30 -0.88 5.94 15.22
N ARG A 31 -0.65 6.14 13.91
CA ARG A 31 -1.24 5.38 12.80
C ARG A 31 -0.47 4.09 12.48
N VAL A 32 0.62 3.84 13.19
CA VAL A 32 1.36 2.56 13.21
C VAL A 32 1.22 1.87 14.56
N SER A 33 1.44 0.56 14.57
CA SER A 33 1.48 -0.24 15.79
C SER A 33 2.65 0.15 16.71
N ALA A 34 2.56 -0.22 17.99
CA ALA A 34 3.62 0.04 18.97
C ALA A 34 4.93 -0.67 18.59
N SER A 35 4.86 -1.89 18.05
CA SER A 35 6.01 -2.66 17.56
C SER A 35 6.68 -1.99 16.36
N THR A 36 5.91 -1.36 15.49
CA THR A 36 6.43 -0.58 14.35
C THR A 36 6.99 0.77 14.81
N ALA A 37 6.43 1.35 15.87
CA ALA A 37 6.85 2.65 16.40
C ALA A 37 8.26 2.64 17.02
N THR A 38 8.76 1.49 17.48
CA THR A 38 10.09 1.36 18.08
C THR A 38 11.23 1.18 17.08
N ILE A 39 10.94 1.10 15.77
CA ILE A 39 11.96 0.91 14.73
C ILE A 39 12.94 2.10 14.73
N ALA A 40 14.22 1.83 14.97
CA ALA A 40 15.27 2.83 14.93
C ALA A 40 15.43 3.41 13.51
N THR A 41 15.60 4.73 13.42
CA THR A 41 15.90 5.39 12.16
C THR A 41 17.36 5.12 11.81
N VAL A 42 17.59 4.38 10.72
CA VAL A 42 18.93 4.15 10.16
C VAL A 42 19.00 4.85 8.81
N LEU A 43 20.18 5.42 8.50
CA LEU A 43 20.39 6.21 7.30
C LEU A 43 19.91 5.47 6.03
N ASN A 44 19.10 6.17 5.23
CA ASN A 44 18.59 5.74 3.92
C ASN A 44 17.68 4.48 3.93
N ILE A 45 17.19 4.03 5.09
CA ILE A 45 16.12 3.03 5.14
C ILE A 45 14.79 3.70 4.76
N LYS A 46 14.05 3.09 3.83
CA LYS A 46 12.71 3.51 3.41
C LYS A 46 11.70 2.44 3.84
N PRO A 47 10.98 2.64 4.95
CA PRO A 47 10.05 1.66 5.50
C PRO A 47 8.96 1.30 4.51
N VAL A 48 8.64 0.01 4.41
CA VAL A 48 7.42 -0.50 3.78
C VAL A 48 6.53 -1.05 4.88
N LEU A 49 5.26 -0.66 4.83
CA LEU A 49 4.24 -0.99 5.80
C LEU A 49 3.11 -1.75 5.14
N VAL A 50 2.35 -2.51 5.93
CA VAL A 50 1.14 -3.22 5.49
C VAL A 50 -0.03 -2.89 6.41
N ASN A 51 -1.22 -2.73 5.85
CA ASN A 51 -2.47 -2.60 6.59
C ASN A 51 -3.49 -3.61 6.07
N MET A 52 -4.12 -4.36 6.99
CA MET A 52 -5.16 -5.36 6.70
C MET A 52 -6.42 -5.14 7.56
N GLY A 53 -6.73 -3.89 7.91
CA GLY A 53 -7.98 -3.53 8.61
C GLY A 53 -7.82 -2.90 10.00
N ASP A 54 -6.60 -2.66 10.48
CA ASP A 54 -6.36 -1.93 11.74
C ASP A 54 -5.26 -0.87 11.55
N LYS A 55 -4.09 -1.05 12.18
CA LYS A 55 -2.94 -0.13 12.05
C LYS A 55 -1.96 -0.62 11.00
N PHE A 56 -1.13 0.31 10.52
CA PHE A 56 0.02 -0.07 9.71
C PHE A 56 1.06 -0.82 10.55
N GLU A 57 1.47 -1.98 10.05
CA GLU A 57 2.52 -2.82 10.59
C GLU A 57 3.75 -2.78 9.69
N SER A 58 4.94 -2.97 10.27
CA SER A 58 6.19 -3.06 9.53
C SER A 58 6.20 -4.30 8.62
N PHE A 59 6.34 -4.09 7.31
CA PHE A 59 6.46 -5.16 6.33
C PHE A 59 7.92 -5.39 5.90
N ALA A 60 8.62 -4.33 5.49
CA ALA A 60 10.02 -4.42 5.07
C ALA A 60 10.81 -3.13 5.37
N LYS A 61 12.14 -3.23 5.39
CA LYS A 61 13.05 -2.11 5.68
C LYS A 61 14.15 -1.96 4.61
N PRO A 62 13.80 -1.86 3.31
CA PRO A 62 14.78 -1.73 2.25
C PRO A 62 15.55 -0.41 2.33
N ARG A 63 16.73 -0.37 1.72
CA ARG A 63 17.48 0.87 1.51
C ARG A 63 17.08 1.50 0.18
N GLY A 64 16.69 2.77 0.22
CA GLY A 64 16.27 3.55 -0.94
C GLY A 64 14.85 3.26 -1.44
N MET A 65 14.21 4.29 -2.00
CA MET A 65 12.79 4.24 -2.37
C MET A 65 12.50 3.29 -3.53
N LYS A 66 13.45 3.11 -4.47
CA LYS A 66 13.32 2.15 -5.57
C LYS A 66 13.08 0.72 -5.05
N ASN A 67 13.87 0.30 -4.06
CA ASN A 67 13.73 -1.03 -3.45
C ASN A 67 12.44 -1.14 -2.61
N ALA A 68 12.01 -0.04 -1.98
CA ALA A 68 10.73 0.01 -1.27
C ALA A 68 9.54 -0.19 -2.22
N LYS A 69 9.50 0.54 -3.33
CA LYS A 69 8.50 0.38 -4.40
C LYS A 69 8.49 -1.05 -4.96
N GLN A 70 9.68 -1.63 -5.22
CA GLN A 70 9.76 -3.01 -5.68
C GLN A 70 9.19 -3.99 -4.64
N LYS A 71 9.50 -3.81 -3.35
CA LYS A 71 8.96 -4.68 -2.29
C LYS A 71 7.44 -4.64 -2.19
N ILE A 72 6.81 -3.51 -2.50
CA ILE A 72 5.36 -3.38 -2.58
C ILE A 72 4.80 -4.19 -3.75
N VAL A 73 5.43 -4.09 -4.93
CA VAL A 73 5.04 -4.87 -6.12
C VAL A 73 5.16 -6.36 -5.84
N ASP A 74 6.29 -6.79 -5.28
CA ASP A 74 6.53 -8.20 -4.93
C ASP A 74 5.45 -8.72 -3.96
N ALA A 75 5.05 -7.91 -2.98
CA ALA A 75 4.03 -8.29 -2.00
C ALA A 75 2.63 -8.44 -2.61
N VAL A 76 2.25 -7.55 -3.53
CA VAL A 76 0.97 -7.67 -4.25
C VAL A 76 0.99 -8.84 -5.22
N GLN A 77 2.13 -9.13 -5.85
CA GLN A 77 2.30 -10.32 -6.68
C GLN A 77 2.16 -11.61 -5.86
N ASP A 78 2.74 -11.64 -4.66
CA ASP A 78 2.60 -12.74 -3.70
C ASP A 78 1.14 -12.92 -3.27
N ASP A 79 0.43 -11.82 -2.99
CA ASP A 79 -0.99 -11.85 -2.66
C ASP A 79 -1.83 -12.49 -3.78
N LEU A 80 -1.55 -12.19 -5.05
CA LEU A 80 -2.23 -12.81 -6.19
C LEU A 80 -1.92 -14.31 -6.29
N GLN A 81 -0.66 -14.68 -6.14
CA GLN A 81 -0.19 -16.06 -6.35
C GLN A 81 -0.54 -16.99 -5.19
N ASN A 82 -0.65 -16.46 -3.97
CA ASN A 82 -0.78 -17.25 -2.76
C ASN A 82 -2.09 -16.97 -2.02
N ARG A 83 -2.31 -15.74 -1.53
CA ARG A 83 -3.47 -15.40 -0.69
C ARG A 83 -4.79 -15.45 -1.47
N LEU A 84 -4.78 -14.95 -2.70
CA LEU A 84 -5.95 -14.76 -3.55
C LEU A 84 -5.98 -15.71 -4.76
N LYS A 85 -5.13 -16.75 -4.76
CA LYS A 85 -5.00 -17.71 -5.88
C LYS A 85 -6.31 -18.39 -6.32
N HIS A 86 -7.30 -18.42 -5.44
CA HIS A 86 -8.61 -19.05 -5.66
C HIS A 86 -9.70 -18.04 -6.06
N ILE A 87 -9.35 -16.77 -6.17
CA ILE A 87 -10.26 -15.68 -6.54
C ILE A 87 -10.04 -15.32 -8.00
N SER A 88 -11.11 -15.30 -8.78
CA SER A 88 -11.08 -14.86 -10.17
C SER A 88 -10.63 -13.40 -10.27
N TYR A 89 -9.76 -13.08 -11.24
CA TYR A 89 -9.21 -11.74 -11.44
C TYR A 89 -10.30 -10.67 -11.66
N GLU A 90 -11.47 -11.05 -12.19
CA GLU A 90 -12.62 -10.16 -12.39
C GLU A 90 -13.23 -9.60 -11.08
N LYS A 91 -12.94 -10.29 -9.96
CA LYS A 91 -13.31 -9.92 -8.60
C LYS A 91 -12.16 -9.26 -7.84
N ILE A 92 -11.00 -9.06 -8.47
CA ILE A 92 -9.85 -8.41 -7.84
C ILE A 92 -9.70 -7.00 -8.40
N ARG A 93 -9.39 -6.06 -7.52
CA ARG A 93 -8.96 -4.70 -7.87
C ARG A 93 -7.57 -4.45 -7.34
N ILE A 94 -6.73 -3.88 -8.20
CA ILE A 94 -5.44 -3.33 -7.83
C ILE A 94 -5.52 -1.83 -8.11
N SER A 95 -5.12 -1.01 -7.15
CA SER A 95 -5.13 0.45 -7.26
C SER A 95 -3.93 1.03 -6.56
N THR A 96 -3.40 2.10 -7.11
CA THR A 96 -2.16 2.71 -6.66
C THR A 96 -2.40 4.14 -6.23
N ALA A 97 -1.59 4.63 -5.31
CA ALA A 97 -1.68 5.98 -4.80
C ALA A 97 -0.29 6.53 -4.45
N GLY A 98 -0.17 7.83 -4.34
CA GLY A 98 1.06 8.45 -3.88
C GLY A 98 0.91 9.92 -3.50
N SER A 99 1.95 10.44 -2.85
CA SER A 99 2.07 11.85 -2.45
C SER A 99 3.33 12.46 -3.06
N PHE A 100 3.58 12.14 -4.32
CA PHE A 100 4.75 12.59 -5.08
C PHE A 100 4.74 14.10 -5.28
N GLU A 101 5.92 14.68 -5.49
CA GLU A 101 6.07 16.13 -5.63
C GLU A 101 5.66 16.60 -7.01
N THR A 102 5.82 15.73 -8.02
CA THR A 102 5.51 16.04 -9.41
C THR A 102 4.50 15.07 -10.03
N GLU A 103 3.84 15.52 -11.09
CA GLU A 103 2.97 14.65 -11.88
C GLU A 103 3.76 13.55 -12.60
N GLU A 104 5.01 13.83 -12.97
CA GLU A 104 5.89 12.88 -13.64
C GLU A 104 6.17 11.68 -12.73
N GLU A 105 6.53 11.91 -11.47
CA GLU A 105 6.75 10.84 -10.49
C GLU A 105 5.49 9.99 -10.26
N ALA A 106 4.32 10.64 -10.21
CA ALA A 106 3.03 9.97 -10.11
C ALA A 106 2.74 9.10 -11.34
N LYS A 107 2.97 9.62 -12.55
CA LYS A 107 2.81 8.90 -13.81
C LYS A 107 3.78 7.74 -13.92
N GLU A 108 5.05 7.92 -13.53
CA GLU A 108 6.06 6.86 -13.49
C GLU A 108 5.62 5.72 -12.57
N TRP A 109 5.13 6.05 -11.38
CA TRP A 109 4.62 5.04 -10.45
C TRP A 109 3.41 4.29 -11.02
N GLN A 110 2.43 5.00 -11.55
CA GLN A 110 1.26 4.36 -12.17
C GLN A 110 1.66 3.46 -13.33
N ASN A 111 2.54 3.94 -14.21
CA ASN A 111 3.03 3.18 -15.36
C ASN A 111 3.78 1.92 -14.93
N GLN A 112 4.65 2.02 -13.92
CA GLN A 112 5.34 0.86 -13.36
C GLN A 112 4.34 -0.20 -12.89
N ILE A 113 3.30 0.19 -12.15
CA ILE A 113 2.27 -0.76 -11.68
C ILE A 113 1.46 -1.33 -12.85
N GLN A 114 1.11 -0.51 -13.84
CA GLN A 114 0.38 -0.97 -15.03
C GLN A 114 1.19 -1.96 -15.87
N THR A 115 2.52 -1.79 -15.97
CA THR A 115 3.42 -2.74 -16.64
C THR A 115 3.53 -4.05 -15.87
N MET A 116 3.57 -4.00 -14.53
CA MET A 116 3.70 -5.19 -13.69
C MET A 116 2.42 -6.02 -13.61
N PHE A 117 1.25 -5.38 -13.75
CA PHE A 117 -0.06 -6.03 -13.64
C PHE A 117 -0.93 -5.71 -14.88
N PRO A 118 -0.53 -6.16 -16.09
CA PRO A 118 -1.18 -5.78 -17.34
C PRO A 118 -2.63 -6.29 -17.47
N GLU A 119 -3.01 -7.32 -16.72
CA GLU A 119 -4.37 -7.88 -16.68
C GLU A 119 -5.36 -6.97 -15.93
N PHE A 120 -4.84 -6.00 -15.18
CA PHE A 120 -5.63 -5.12 -14.34
C PHE A 120 -5.63 -3.71 -14.92
N LYS A 121 -6.80 -3.06 -14.89
CA LYS A 121 -6.90 -1.62 -15.14
C LYS A 121 -6.45 -0.88 -13.89
N ILE A 122 -5.24 -0.34 -13.91
CA ILE A 122 -4.64 0.32 -12.75
C ILE A 122 -5.15 1.76 -12.64
N ARG A 123 -5.83 2.06 -11.52
CA ARG A 123 -6.20 3.42 -11.14
C ARG A 123 -5.12 4.03 -10.27
N TYR A 124 -4.84 5.31 -10.51
CA TYR A 124 -4.01 6.14 -9.65
C TYR A 124 -4.87 7.19 -8.98
N ASP A 125 -4.75 7.31 -7.67
CA ASP A 125 -5.40 8.34 -6.87
C ASP A 125 -4.33 9.05 -6.01
N ALA A 126 -4.23 10.38 -6.13
CA ALA A 126 -3.33 11.14 -5.26
C ALA A 126 -3.78 11.05 -3.80
N LEU A 127 -2.85 10.87 -2.87
CA LEU A 127 -3.16 10.86 -1.45
C LEU A 127 -3.68 12.24 -1.03
N SER A 128 -4.80 12.26 -0.31
CA SER A 128 -5.38 13.51 0.21
C SER A 128 -4.44 14.17 1.22
N CYS A 129 -4.57 15.50 1.37
CA CYS A 129 -3.80 16.27 2.35
C CYS A 129 -3.86 15.66 3.77
N SER A 130 -5.04 15.21 4.19
CA SER A 130 -5.23 14.54 5.50
C SER A 130 -4.41 13.26 5.66
N VAL A 131 -4.22 12.47 4.59
CA VAL A 131 -3.38 11.26 4.62
C VAL A 131 -1.90 11.64 4.57
N VAL A 132 -1.53 12.62 3.73
CA VAL A 132 -0.16 13.09 3.58
C VAL A 132 0.41 13.66 4.88
N CYS A 133 -0.42 14.31 5.72
CA CYS A 133 -0.02 14.73 7.07
C CYS A 133 0.51 13.57 7.95
N HIS A 134 0.14 12.33 7.63
CA HIS A 134 0.56 11.15 8.38
C HIS A 134 1.62 10.34 7.66
N THR A 135 1.61 10.28 6.33
CA THR A 135 2.54 9.46 5.55
C THR A 135 3.80 10.22 5.11
N GLY A 136 3.71 11.54 5.00
CA GLY A 136 4.74 12.41 4.43
C GLY A 136 4.73 12.41 2.90
N ILE A 137 5.37 13.43 2.32
CA ILE A 137 5.60 13.59 0.88
C ILE A 137 6.51 12.45 0.35
N GLY A 138 6.34 12.07 -0.92
CA GLY A 138 7.11 10.99 -1.56
C GLY A 138 6.66 9.57 -1.22
N SER A 139 5.52 9.42 -0.53
CA SER A 139 4.94 8.11 -0.23
C SER A 139 4.38 7.43 -1.48
N ALA A 140 4.52 6.10 -1.55
CA ALA A 140 3.98 5.27 -2.63
C ALA A 140 3.16 4.12 -2.04
N GLY A 141 1.91 3.99 -2.47
CA GLY A 141 0.98 2.96 -2.00
C GLY A 141 0.48 2.07 -3.12
N LEU A 142 0.25 0.79 -2.81
CA LEU A 142 -0.43 -0.16 -3.69
C LEU A 142 -1.41 -0.98 -2.86
N GLY A 143 -2.67 -0.98 -3.27
CA GLY A 143 -3.74 -1.73 -2.65
C GLY A 143 -4.24 -2.85 -3.54
N ILE A 144 -4.60 -3.96 -2.92
CA ILE A 144 -5.29 -5.08 -3.55
C ILE A 144 -6.54 -5.44 -2.73
N SER A 145 -7.68 -5.59 -3.40
CA SER A 145 -8.94 -5.93 -2.74
C SER A 145 -9.80 -6.90 -3.56
N VAL A 146 -10.60 -7.68 -2.85
CA VAL A 146 -11.66 -8.49 -3.46
C VAL A 146 -12.96 -7.68 -3.44
N ILE A 147 -13.61 -7.57 -4.59
CA ILE A 147 -14.90 -6.91 -4.75
C ILE A 147 -16.03 -7.93 -4.85
N ASP A 148 -17.08 -7.72 -4.06
CA ASP A 148 -18.36 -8.38 -4.27
C ASP A 148 -19.14 -7.62 -5.34
N ARG A 149 -19.70 -8.36 -6.30
CA ARG A 149 -20.75 -7.86 -7.18
C ARG A 149 -22.12 -8.22 -6.61
#